data_AF-A0AA37K689-F1
#
_entry.id   AF-A0AA37K689-F1
#
_cell.length_a   1.000
_cell.length_b   1.000
_cell.length_c   1.000
_cell.angle_alpha   90.00
_cell.angle_beta   90.00
_cell.angle_gamma   90.00
#
_symmetry.space_group_name_H-M   'P 1'
#
loop_
_entity.id
_entity.type
_entity.pdbx_description
1 polymer ?
#
loop_
_entity_poly.entity_id
_entity_poly.type
_entity_poly.pdbx_seq_one_letter_code
_entity_poly.pdbx_strand_id
1 'polypeptide(L)' 'MGSAAKVGNALADDHRYLINEKGKVVFAFLERLANDYQKGRYDQRDEWVCRLAAEAIEHLVENRMYYRTLNND' A
#
# COMPACT_ATOMS: atom_id res chain seq x y z
N MET A 1 -23.40 26.67 12.67
CA MET A 1 -22.25 25.85 13.11
C MET A 1 -22.78 24.61 13.81
N GLY A 2 -22.23 23.42 13.52
CA GLY A 2 -22.59 22.19 14.24
C GLY A 2 -22.03 22.19 15.66
N SER A 3 -22.53 21.31 16.53
CA SER A 3 -21.94 21.11 17.86
C SER A 3 -20.49 20.61 17.74
N ALA A 4 -19.66 20.91 18.75
CA ALA A 4 -18.27 20.44 18.78
C ALA A 4 -18.16 18.92 18.59
N ALA A 5 -19.11 18.15 19.17
CA ALA A 5 -19.18 16.70 19.00
C ALA A 5 -19.42 16.29 17.53
N LYS A 6 -20.33 16.96 16.81
CA LYS A 6 -20.60 16.66 15.39
C LYS A 6 -19.38 16.96 14.52
N VAL A 7 -18.70 18.09 14.76
CA VAL A 7 -17.48 18.46 14.03
C VAL A 7 -16.34 17.48 14.32
N GLY A 8 -16.19 17.06 15.59
CA GLY A 8 -15.19 16.07 15.97
C GLY A 8 -15.38 14.71 15.28
N ASN A 9 -16.63 14.24 15.18
CA ASN A 9 -16.93 12.99 14.46
C ASN A 9 -16.59 13.08 12.97
N ALA A 10 -16.94 14.20 12.32
CA ALA A 10 -16.61 14.41 10.90
C ALA A 10 -15.09 14.41 10.67
N LEU A 11 -14.32 15.07 11.55
CA LEU A 11 -12.86 15.07 11.47
C LEU A 11 -12.26 13.67 11.64
N ALA A 12 -12.84 12.82 12.49
CA ALA A 12 -12.41 11.44 12.66
C ALA A 12 -12.70 10.59 11.40
N ASP A 13 -13.83 10.82 10.75
CA ASP A 13 -14.17 10.16 9.47
C ASP A 13 -13.20 10.58 8.36
N ASP A 14 -12.94 11.88 8.22
CA ASP A 14 -11.96 12.41 7.26
C ASP A 14 -10.58 11.81 7.52
N HIS A 15 -10.15 11.74 8.79
CA HIS A 15 -8.88 11.13 9.16
C HIS A 15 -8.82 9.64 8.77
N ARG A 16 -9.86 8.86 9.06
CA ARG A 16 -9.93 7.43 8.67
C ARG A 16 -9.84 7.27 7.15
N TYR A 17 -10.56 8.09 6.40
CA TYR A 17 -10.51 8.09 4.94
C TYR A 17 -9.10 8.39 4.44
N LEU A 18 -8.46 9.45 4.94
CA LEU A 18 -7.11 9.83 4.53
C LEU A 18 -6.08 8.75 4.86
N ILE A 19 -6.18 8.08 6.01
CA ILE A 19 -5.31 6.95 6.35
C ILE A 19 -5.50 5.79 5.36
N ASN A 20 -6.74 5.48 4.99
CA ASN A 20 -7.03 4.44 4.01
C ASN A 20 -6.44 4.76 2.62
N GLU A 21 -6.62 5.98 2.13
CA GLU A 21 -6.05 6.39 0.84
C GLU A 21 -4.52 6.38 0.83
N LYS A 22 -3.89 6.81 1.93
CA LYS A 22 -2.43 6.69 2.08
C LYS A 22 -1.97 5.23 2.07
N GLY A 23 -2.72 4.34 2.72
CA GLY A 23 -2.46 2.90 2.67
C GLY A 23 -2.44 2.35 1.25
N LYS A 24 -3.46 2.69 0.45
CA LYS A 24 -3.52 2.26 -0.97
C LYS A 24 -2.30 2.71 -1.77
N VAL A 25 -1.84 3.95 -1.59
CA VAL A 25 -0.65 4.47 -2.27
C VAL A 25 0.60 3.68 -1.89
N VAL A 26 0.77 3.36 -0.59
CA VAL A 26 1.90 2.54 -0.12
C VAL A 26 1.84 1.14 -0.76
N PHE A 27 0.69 0.49 -0.77
CA PHE A 27 0.55 -0.84 -1.35
C PHE A 27 0.76 -0.86 -2.86
N ALA A 28 0.26 0.14 -3.59
CA ALA A 28 0.52 0.28 -5.02
C ALA A 28 2.02 0.43 -5.32
N PHE A 29 2.75 1.19 -4.49
CA PHE A 29 4.19 1.34 -4.63
C PHE A 29 4.94 0.04 -4.31
N LEU A 30 4.59 -0.65 -3.22
CA LEU A 30 5.17 -1.96 -2.88
C LEU A 30 4.89 -3.00 -3.98
N GLU A 31 3.69 -3.02 -4.54
CA GLU A 31 3.35 -3.92 -5.63
C GLU A 31 4.18 -3.64 -6.89
N ARG A 32 4.45 -2.37 -7.19
CA ARG A 32 5.36 -2.00 -8.29
C ARG A 32 6.78 -2.51 -8.05
N LEU A 33 7.32 -2.30 -6.84
CA LEU A 33 8.65 -2.78 -6.46
C LEU A 33 8.74 -4.31 -6.47
N ALA A 34 7.70 -4.99 -6.02
CA ALA A 34 7.59 -6.45 -6.09
C ALA A 34 7.65 -6.94 -7.55
N ASN A 35 6.88 -6.31 -8.45
CA ASN A 35 6.92 -6.63 -9.88
C ASN A 35 8.31 -6.33 -10.48
N ASP A 36 8.93 -5.21 -10.11
CA ASP A 36 10.27 -4.88 -10.57
C ASP A 36 11.30 -5.90 -10.05
N TYR A 37 11.16 -6.41 -8.82
CA TYR A 37 11.96 -7.54 -8.31
C TYR A 37 11.79 -8.81 -9.16
N GLN A 38 10.55 -9.23 -9.39
CA GLN A 38 10.23 -10.44 -10.16
C GLN A 38 10.70 -10.35 -11.62
N LYS A 39 10.72 -9.14 -12.21
CA LYS A 39 11.18 -8.90 -13.58
C LYS A 39 12.68 -8.52 -13.67
N GLY A 40 13.40 -8.45 -12.54
CA GLY A 40 14.82 -8.05 -12.51
C GLY A 40 15.08 -6.58 -12.90
N ARG A 41 14.11 -5.69 -12.67
CA ARG A 41 14.12 -4.27 -13.08
C ARG A 41 14.50 -3.34 -11.92
N TYR A 42 15.68 -3.55 -11.36
CA TYR A 42 16.24 -2.76 -10.26
C TYR A 42 17.76 -2.69 -10.42
N ASP A 43 18.41 -1.76 -9.71
CA ASP A 43 19.86 -1.74 -9.58
C ASP A 43 20.31 -2.28 -8.21
N GLN A 44 21.62 -2.39 -8.00
CA GLN A 44 22.15 -3.00 -6.78
C GLN A 44 21.75 -2.23 -5.50
N ARG A 45 21.43 -0.93 -5.61
CA ARG A 45 21.13 -0.06 -4.46
C ARG A 45 19.71 -0.24 -3.95
N ASP A 46 18.77 -0.56 -4.84
CA ASP A 46 17.35 -0.73 -4.52
C ASP A 46 16.88 -2.19 -4.54
N GLU A 47 17.75 -3.14 -4.90
CA GLU A 47 17.47 -4.59 -4.84
C GLU A 47 16.87 -5.01 -3.50
N TRP A 48 17.45 -4.56 -2.38
CA TRP A 48 17.00 -4.99 -1.05
C TRP A 48 15.56 -4.54 -0.77
N VAL A 49 15.18 -3.35 -1.23
CA VAL A 49 13.81 -2.82 -1.06
C VAL A 49 12.85 -3.57 -1.98
N CYS A 50 13.24 -3.82 -3.23
CA CYS A 50 12.44 -4.57 -4.18
C CYS A 50 12.16 -6.00 -3.68
N ARG A 51 13.18 -6.67 -3.13
CA ARG A 51 13.03 -7.99 -2.50
C ARG A 51 12.09 -7.97 -1.31
N LEU A 52 12.23 -6.99 -0.41
CA LEU A 52 11.32 -6.87 0.74
C LEU A 52 9.88 -6.59 0.32
N ALA A 53 9.68 -5.79 -0.72
CA ALA A 53 8.36 -5.53 -1.27
C ALA A 53 7.74 -6.79 -1.87
N ALA A 54 8.53 -7.59 -2.60
CA ALA A 54 8.10 -8.88 -3.13
C ALA A 54 7.65 -9.84 -2.01
N GLU A 55 8.49 -10.03 -1.00
CA GLU A 55 8.21 -10.89 0.16
C GLU A 55 6.93 -10.44 0.89
N ALA A 56 6.80 -9.14 1.16
CA ALA A 56 5.65 -8.60 1.86
C ALA A 56 4.35 -8.81 1.06
N ILE A 57 4.36 -8.52 -0.24
CA ILE A 57 3.17 -8.67 -1.09
C ILE A 57 2.81 -10.16 -1.24
N GLU A 58 3.78 -11.04 -1.44
CA GLU A 58 3.54 -12.49 -1.54
C GLU A 58 2.93 -13.03 -0.25
N HIS A 59 3.52 -12.73 0.91
CA HIS A 59 2.99 -13.18 2.19
C HIS A 59 1.57 -12.65 2.47
N LEU A 60 1.28 -11.39 2.13
CA LEU A 60 -0.06 -10.82 2.30
C LEU A 60 -1.09 -11.46 1.35
N VAL A 61 -0.69 -11.79 0.12
CA VAL A 61 -1.55 -12.48 -0.85
C VAL A 61 -1.83 -13.92 -0.40
N GLU A 62 -0.80 -14.66 0.04
CA GLU A 62 -0.94 -16.04 0.55
C GLU A 62 -1.90 -16.12 1.74
N ASN A 63 -1.84 -15.14 2.63
CA ASN A 63 -2.73 -15.02 3.78
C ASN A 63 -4.09 -14.38 3.46
N ARG A 64 -4.38 -14.09 2.18
CA ARG A 64 -5.63 -13.45 1.70
C ARG A 64 -5.91 -12.08 2.36
N MET A 65 -4.86 -11.39 2.80
CA MET A 65 -4.91 -10.06 3.40
C MET A 65 -4.79 -8.94 2.37
N TYR A 66 -4.26 -9.25 1.18
CA TYR A 66 -4.13 -8.32 0.07
C TYR A 66 -4.47 -9.01 -1.25
N TYR A 67 -5.10 -8.26 -2.15
CA TYR A 67 -5.35 -8.68 -3.53
C TYR A 67 -4.59 -7.73 -4.44
N ARG A 68 -3.74 -8.29 -5.30
CA ARG A 68 -2.98 -7.53 -6.30
C ARG A 68 -3.91 -6.71 -7.18
N THR A 69 -3.49 -5.49 -7.48
CA THR A 69 -4.26 -4.50 -8.25
C THR A 69 -3.56 -4.08 -9.54
N LEU A 70 -2.25 -4.30 -9.64
CA LEU A 70 -1.48 -4.05 -10.84
C LEU A 70 -1.53 -5.31 -11.73
N ASN A 71 -1.92 -5.12 -13.00
CA ASN A 71 -1.78 -6.18 -14.00
C ASN A 71 -0.30 -6.34 -14.34
N ASN A 72 0.18 -7.59 -14.36
CA ASN A 72 1.58 -7.95 -14.58
C ASN A 72 2.06 -7.80 -16.04
N ASP A 73 1.54 -6.85 -16.80
CA ASP A 73 1.95 -6.60 -18.20
C ASP A 73 3.43 -6.15 -18.28
#